data_AF-A0A7C2HWH1-F1
#
_entry.id   AF-A0A7C2HWH1-F1
#
_cell.length_a   1.000
_cell.length_b   1.000
_cell.length_c   1.000
_cell.angle_alpha   90.00
_cell.angle_beta   90.00
_cell.angle_gamma   90.00
#
_symmetry.space_group_name_H-M   'P 1'
#
loop_
_entity.id
_entity.type
_entity.pdbx_description
1 polymer ?
#
loop_
_entity_poly.entity_id
_entity_poly.type
_entity_poly.pdbx_seq_one_letter_code
_entity_poly.pdbx_strand_id
1 'polypeptide(L)'
;MARINVNPNRMELLKLRRRTVIAKRGHKLLKDKLDELMKQFLSLVRDSGSLRAEVERRLAEAHVIFAVARSELITEEVEEALMLPTMELDLELRERQIMGVHVPHFEVRMEG
;
A
#
# COMPACT_ATOMS: atom_id res chain seq x y z
N MET A 1 -20.07 -33.24 -4.48
CA MET A 1 -20.24 -32.17 -5.50
C MET A 1 -21.71 -31.82 -5.59
N ALA A 2 -22.09 -30.56 -5.41
CA ALA A 2 -23.45 -30.10 -5.62
C ALA A 2 -23.80 -30.19 -7.11
N ARG A 3 -24.70 -31.09 -7.49
CA ARG A 3 -25.27 -31.14 -8.85
C ARG A 3 -26.32 -30.05 -8.98
N ILE A 4 -26.15 -29.19 -9.98
CA ILE A 4 -27.16 -28.18 -10.31
C ILE A 4 -28.37 -28.92 -10.89
N ASN A 5 -29.55 -28.74 -10.30
CA ASN A 5 -30.77 -29.33 -10.82
C ASN A 5 -31.26 -28.51 -12.03
N VAL A 6 -31.21 -29.11 -13.23
CA VAL A 6 -31.61 -28.48 -14.49
C VAL A 6 -32.43 -29.47 -15.31
N ASN A 7 -33.36 -28.95 -16.10
CA ASN A 7 -34.15 -29.77 -17.00
C ASN A 7 -33.25 -30.48 -18.04
N PRO A 8 -33.49 -31.75 -18.35
CA PRO A 8 -32.65 -32.55 -19.26
C PRO A 8 -32.95 -32.20 -20.72
N ASN A 9 -32.72 -30.95 -21.12
CA ASN A 9 -32.92 -30.47 -22.48
C ASN A 9 -31.59 -30.06 -23.14
N ARG A 10 -31.55 -30.08 -24.49
CA ARG A 10 -30.33 -29.78 -25.26
C ARG A 10 -29.85 -28.34 -25.09
N MET A 11 -30.79 -27.40 -24.88
CA MET A 11 -30.48 -25.98 -24.70
C MET A 11 -29.71 -25.72 -23.40
N GLU A 12 -30.13 -26.32 -22.29
CA GLU A 12 -29.48 -26.24 -20.99
C GLU A 12 -28.11 -26.93 -21.01
N LEU A 13 -27.97 -28.07 -21.69
CA LEU A 13 -26.66 -28.69 -21.90
C LEU A 13 -25.68 -27.74 -22.62
N LEU A 14 -26.12 -27.07 -23.71
CA LEU A 14 -25.28 -26.12 -24.43
C LEU A 14 -24.94 -24.88 -23.59
N LYS A 15 -25.89 -24.38 -22.79
CA LYS A 15 -25.69 -23.25 -21.87
C LYS A 15 -24.67 -23.60 -20.78
N LEU A 16 -24.79 -24.77 -20.16
CA LEU A 16 -23.87 -25.26 -19.15
C LEU A 16 -22.47 -25.47 -19.71
N ARG A 17 -22.33 -26.06 -20.91
CA ARG A 17 -21.03 -26.21 -21.58
C ARG A 17 -20.35 -24.86 -21.80
N ARG A 18 -21.08 -23.86 -22.31
CA ARG A 18 -20.56 -22.48 -22.45
C ARG A 18 -20.14 -21.88 -21.11
N ARG A 19 -20.98 -22.00 -20.08
CA ARG A 19 -20.69 -21.52 -18.73
C ARG A 19 -19.43 -22.17 -18.15
N THR A 20 -19.23 -23.47 -18.35
CA THR A 20 -18.02 -24.17 -17.89
C THR A 20 -16.77 -23.65 -18.60
N VAL A 21 -16.82 -23.40 -19.91
CA VAL A 21 -15.67 -22.85 -20.65
C VAL A 21 -15.34 -21.45 -20.16
N ILE A 22 -16.34 -20.58 -19.98
CA ILE A 22 -16.15 -19.23 -19.46
C ILE A 22 -15.59 -19.27 -18.04
N ALA A 23 -16.15 -20.12 -17.16
CA ALA A 23 -15.69 -20.25 -15.78
C ALA A 23 -14.23 -20.74 -15.70
N LYS A 24 -13.82 -21.70 -16.53
CA LYS A 24 -12.44 -22.17 -16.60
C LYS A 24 -11.47 -21.05 -17.04
N ARG A 25 -11.86 -20.25 -18.04
CA ARG A 25 -11.06 -19.10 -18.50
C ARG A 25 -10.99 -18.01 -17.43
N GLY A 26 -12.13 -17.65 -16.82
CA GLY A 26 -12.20 -16.65 -15.76
C GLY A 26 -11.35 -17.04 -14.54
N HIS A 27 -11.38 -18.32 -14.14
CA HIS A 27 -10.53 -18.80 -13.06
C HIS A 27 -9.04 -18.63 -13.38
N LYS A 28 -8.62 -18.99 -14.60
CA LYS A 28 -7.22 -18.79 -15.03
C LYS A 28 -6.83 -17.31 -14.98
N LEU A 29 -7.64 -16.43 -15.56
CA LEU A 29 -7.37 -14.98 -15.58
C LEU A 29 -7.26 -14.39 -14.17
N LEU A 30 -8.12 -14.81 -13.24
CA LEU A 30 -8.07 -14.36 -11.85
C LEU A 30 -6.83 -14.88 -11.13
N LYS A 31 -6.40 -16.12 -11.42
CA LYS A 31 -5.16 -16.68 -10.88
C LYS A 31 -3.94 -15.92 -11.39
N ASP A 32 -3.85 -15.69 -12.70
CA ASP A 32 -2.74 -14.95 -13.31
C ASP A 32 -2.67 -13.51 -12.74
N LYS A 33 -3.82 -12.86 -12.52
CA LYS A 33 -3.91 -11.54 -11.88
C LYS A 33 -3.42 -11.57 -10.42
N LEU A 34 -3.81 -12.60 -9.66
CA LEU A 34 -3.38 -12.76 -8.27
C LEU A 34 -1.86 -12.95 -8.17
N ASP A 35 -1.29 -13.79 -9.02
CA ASP A 35 0.14 -14.11 -8.99
C ASP A 35 1.00 -12.85 -9.23
N GLU A 36 0.61 -12.00 -10.18
CA GLU A 36 1.31 -10.74 -10.45
C GLU A 36 1.12 -9.71 -9.34
N LEU A 37 -0.09 -9.59 -8.78
CA LEU A 37 -0.34 -8.74 -7.60
C LEU A 37 0.51 -9.17 -6.39
N MET A 38 0.61 -10.47 -6.14
CA MET A 38 1.42 -11.01 -5.05
C MET A 38 2.91 -10.72 -5.25
N LYS A 39 3.41 -10.80 -6.48
CA LYS A 39 4.81 -10.46 -6.79
C LYS A 39 5.11 -8.99 -6.49
N GLN A 40 4.25 -8.08 -6.93
CA GLN A 40 4.41 -6.65 -6.65
C GLN A 40 4.29 -6.35 -5.15
N PHE A 41 3.31 -6.96 -4.48
CA PHE A 41 3.13 -6.81 -3.04
C PHE A 41 4.37 -7.24 -2.25
N LEU A 42 4.93 -8.42 -2.57
CA LEU A 42 6.13 -8.91 -1.88
C LEU A 42 7.37 -8.04 -2.12
N SER A 43 7.48 -7.42 -3.30
CA SER A 43 8.54 -6.42 -3.55
C SER A 43 8.36 -5.22 -2.63
N LEU A 44 7.15 -4.64 -2.59
CA LEU A 44 6.84 -3.48 -1.75
C LEU A 44 7.06 -3.76 -0.26
N VAL A 45 6.74 -4.96 0.22
CA VAL A 45 6.97 -5.35 1.62
C VAL A 45 8.47 -5.37 1.95
N ARG A 46 9.32 -5.86 1.03
CA ARG A 46 10.78 -5.85 1.23
C ARG A 46 11.33 -4.44 1.23
N ASP A 47 10.91 -3.64 0.26
CA ASP A 47 11.36 -2.25 0.12
C ASP A 47 10.95 -1.43 1.35
N SER A 48 9.69 -1.56 1.79
CA SER A 48 9.17 -0.95 3.00
C SER A 48 9.95 -1.36 4.25
N GLY A 49 10.29 -2.65 4.40
CA GLY A 49 11.11 -3.12 5.51
C GLY A 49 12.51 -2.49 5.53
N SER A 50 13.16 -2.38 4.36
CA SER A 50 14.48 -1.76 4.25
C SER A 50 14.46 -0.26 4.55
N LEU A 51 13.50 0.48 3.99
CA LEU A 51 13.31 1.91 4.23
C LEU A 51 12.97 2.19 5.70
N ARG A 52 12.15 1.34 6.31
CA ARG A 52 11.82 1.46 7.73
C ARG A 52 13.06 1.33 8.61
N ALA A 53 13.90 0.34 8.36
CA ALA A 53 15.14 0.15 9.12
C ALA A 53 16.12 1.33 8.96
N GLU A 54 16.17 1.95 7.77
CA GLU A 54 16.96 3.15 7.54
C GLU A 54 16.41 4.36 8.30
N VAL A 55 15.10 4.60 8.22
CA VAL A 55 14.43 5.70 8.92
C VAL A 55 14.59 5.56 10.43
N GLU A 56 14.36 4.36 10.98
CA GLU A 56 14.51 4.10 12.42
C GLU A 56 15.93 4.38 12.91
N ARG A 57 16.96 4.02 12.12
CA ARG A 57 18.36 4.33 12.45
C ARG A 57 18.61 5.83 12.48
N ARG A 58 18.20 6.55 11.44
CA ARG A 58 18.38 8.02 11.36
C ARG A 58 17.62 8.74 12.47
N LEU A 59 16.44 8.26 12.82
CA LEU A 59 15.64 8.83 13.90
C LEU A 59 16.33 8.61 15.26
N ALA A 60 16.89 7.41 15.49
CA ALA A 60 17.64 7.12 16.72
C ALA A 60 18.86 8.03 16.87
N GLU A 61 19.64 8.22 15.80
CA GLU A 61 20.78 9.15 15.78
C GLU A 61 20.34 10.60 16.07
N ALA A 62 19.28 11.07 15.41
CA ALA A 62 18.72 12.39 15.64
C ALA A 62 18.22 12.59 17.09
N HIS A 63 17.59 11.56 17.68
CA HIS A 63 17.13 11.61 19.06
C HIS A 63 18.26 11.65 20.08
N VAL A 64 19.38 10.96 19.82
CA VAL A 64 20.57 11.07 20.67
C VAL A 64 21.11 12.50 20.66
N ILE A 65 21.25 13.09 19.47
CA ILE A 65 21.71 14.49 19.31
C ILE A 65 20.76 15.45 20.03
N PHE A 66 19.45 15.27 19.85
CA PHE A 66 18.43 16.08 20.51
C PHE A 66 18.44 15.94 22.03
N ALA A 67 18.68 14.73 22.56
CA ALA A 67 18.76 14.50 24.00
C ALA A 67 19.97 15.21 24.63
N VAL A 68 21.11 15.24 23.94
CA VAL A 68 22.31 15.99 24.36
C VAL A 68 22.04 17.48 24.31
N ALA A 69 21.51 18.00 23.20
CA ALA A 69 21.18 19.44 23.08
C ALA A 69 20.21 19.90 24.19
N ARG A 70 19.19 19.11 24.50
CA ARG A 70 18.24 19.39 25.59
C ARG A 70 18.88 19.33 26.99
N SER A 71 20.01 18.64 27.15
CA SER A 71 20.74 18.63 28.43
C SER A 71 21.55 19.90 28.67
N GLU A 72 21.90 20.63 27.61
CA GLU A 72 22.65 21.89 27.67
C GLU A 72 21.73 23.13 27.67
N LEU A 73 20.55 23.04 27.05
CA LEU A 73 19.59 24.13 26.91
C LEU A 73 18.56 24.17 28.05
N ILE A 74 18.04 25.36 28.35
CA ILE A 74 16.92 25.53 29.27
C ILE A 74 15.63 25.14 28.54
N THR A 75 14.72 24.43 29.23
CA THR A 75 13.47 23.90 28.65
C THR A 75 12.65 24.96 27.90
N GLU A 76 12.59 26.18 28.42
CA GLU A 76 11.81 27.29 27.85
C GLU A 76 12.34 27.74 26.47
N GLU A 77 13.66 27.73 26.27
CA GLU A 77 14.28 28.11 24.98
C GLU A 77 13.98 27.08 23.88
N VAL A 78 13.91 25.79 24.25
CA VAL A 78 13.56 24.72 23.32
C VAL A 78 12.09 24.80 22.91
N GLU A 79 11.20 25.12 23.84
CA GLU A 79 9.77 25.31 23.54
C GLU A 79 9.55 26.50 22.60
N GLU A 80 10.22 27.63 22.83
CA GLU A 80 10.13 28.80 21.97
C GLU A 80 10.62 28.51 20.54
N ALA A 81 11.74 27.79 20.40
CA ALA A 81 12.28 27.41 19.10
C ALA A 81 11.36 26.46 18.31
N LEU A 82 10.62 25.57 18.99
CA LEU A 82 9.68 24.64 18.36
C LEU A 82 8.36 25.31 17.97
N MET A 83 7.99 26.44 18.57
CA MET A 83 6.76 27.16 18.24
C MET A 83 6.84 27.96 16.94
N LEU A 84 8.03 28.13 16.36
CA LEU A 84 8.24 28.83 15.10
C LEU A 84 8.42 27.84 13.94
N PRO A 85 7.36 27.50 13.18
CA PRO A 85 7.52 26.69 11.99
C PRO A 85 8.30 27.48 10.92
N THR A 86 9.50 27.03 10.60
CA THR A 86 10.30 27.58 9.47
C THR A 86 9.90 27.03 8.11
N MET A 87 9.03 26.02 8.05
CA MET A 87 8.65 25.35 6.80
C MET A 87 7.21 24.87 6.85
N GLU A 88 6.46 25.10 5.77
CA GLU A 88 5.13 24.54 5.58
C GLU A 88 5.21 23.26 4.75
N LEU A 89 4.45 22.25 5.14
CA LEU A 89 4.50 20.92 4.57
C LEU A 89 3.07 20.51 4.21
N ASP A 90 2.80 20.41 2.92
CA ASP A 90 1.51 20.01 2.38
C ASP A 90 1.57 18.59 1.82
N LEU A 91 0.50 17.83 2.04
CA LEU A 91 0.39 16.42 1.66
C LEU A 91 -0.79 16.25 0.69
N GLU A 92 -0.48 16.07 -0.59
CA GLU A 92 -1.49 15.79 -1.60
C GLU A 92 -1.73 14.28 -1.69
N LEU A 93 -2.97 13.85 -1.41
CA LEU A 93 -3.39 12.47 -1.58
C LEU A 93 -3.91 12.25 -3.00
N ARG A 94 -3.29 11.33 -3.73
CA ARG A 94 -3.74 10.85 -5.04
C ARG A 94 -4.08 9.38 -4.98
N GLU A 95 -4.93 8.91 -5.89
CA GLU A 95 -5.18 7.49 -6.07
C GLU A 95 -4.45 6.97 -7.31
N ARG A 96 -3.79 5.82 -7.15
CA ARG A 96 -3.19 5.07 -8.26
C ARG A 96 -3.91 3.74 -8.40
N GLN A 97 -4.27 3.38 -9.63
CA GLN A 97 -4.86 2.09 -9.94
C GLN A 97 -3.77 1.07 -10.32
N ILE A 98 -3.65 -0.02 -9.55
CA ILE A 98 -2.73 -1.12 -9.82
C ILE A 98 -3.56 -2.38 -10.07
N MET A 99 -3.62 -2.83 -11.32
CA MET A 99 -4.41 -4.00 -11.74
C MET A 99 -5.87 -3.97 -11.24
N GLY A 100 -6.50 -2.80 -11.21
CA GLY A 100 -7.88 -2.63 -10.74
C GLY A 100 -8.06 -2.54 -9.21
N VAL A 101 -6.97 -2.45 -8.45
CA VAL A 101 -6.97 -2.08 -7.02
C VAL A 101 -6.63 -0.61 -6.89
N HIS A 102 -7.39 0.13 -6.10
CA HIS A 102 -7.13 1.53 -5.78
C HIS A 102 -6.15 1.60 -4.62
N VAL A 103 -5.04 2.31 -4.83
CA VAL A 103 -3.95 2.44 -3.85
C VAL A 103 -3.68 3.93 -3.61
N PRO A 104 -3.64 4.40 -2.36
CA PRO A 104 -3.28 5.78 -2.05
C PRO A 104 -1.81 6.05 -2.39
N HIS A 105 -1.56 7.23 -2.95
CA HIS A 105 -0.24 7.75 -3.25
C HIS A 105 -0.13 9.14 -2.64
N PHE A 106 0.90 9.37 -1.82
CA PHE A 106 1.13 10.65 -1.17
C PHE A 106 2.21 11.41 -1.94
N GLU A 107 1.89 12.62 -2.37
CA GLU A 107 2.86 13.58 -2.90
C GLU A 107 3.11 14.64 -1.83
N VAL A 108 4.37 14.77 -1.41
CA VAL A 108 4.78 15.78 -0.43
C VAL A 108 5.16 17.06 -1.19
N ARG A 109 4.53 18.18 -0.84
CA ARG A 109 4.97 19.52 -1.25
C ARG A 109 5.53 20.24 -0.05
N MET A 110 6.75 20.74 -0.19
CA MET A 110 7.42 21.52 0.83
C MET A 110 7.51 22.95 0.30
N GLU A 111 6.92 23.89 1.01
CA GLU A 111 7.07 25.33 0.74
C GLU A 111 7.83 25.96 1.91
N GLY A 112 8.99 26.51 1.61
CA GLY A 112 9.94 27.10 2.56
C GLY A 112 11.14 27.70 1.87
#